data_AF-A0A4U9D851-F1
#
_entry.id   AF-A0A4U9D851-F1
#
_cell.length_a   1.000
_cell.length_b   1.000
_cell.length_c   1.000
_cell.angle_alpha   90.00
_cell.angle_beta   90.00
_cell.angle_gamma   90.00
#
_symmetry.space_group_name_H-M   'P 1'
#
loop_
_entity.id
_entity.type
_entity.pdbx_description
1 polymer ?
#
loop_
_entity_poly.entity_id
_entity_poly.type
_entity_poly.pdbx_seq_one_letter_code
_entity_poly.pdbx_strand_id
1 'polypeptide(L)'
;MLFGGHGGSKAGFDNLWRHGGFLATGWHGLVMSLAVIMFSFGGLELIGITAAEAQNPEKSIPKAVNQVVYRILLFYIGSLVVLLALYPWVDVKSDSSPFVMIFHNLDSNVVASALNFVILVASLSVYNSGVYSNSRMLFGLSVQGNAPKFLARVSKRGVPVNSLILSG
;
A
#
# COMPACT_ATOMS: atom_id res chain seq x y z
N MET A 1 -9.86 -27.59 5.23
CA MET A 1 -8.83 -27.12 6.19
C MET A 1 -7.53 -26.88 5.43
N LEU A 2 -7.35 -25.67 4.89
CA LEU A 2 -6.87 -25.36 3.53
C LEU A 2 -5.76 -26.20 2.86
N PHE A 3 -4.74 -26.75 3.54
CA PHE A 3 -3.91 -27.83 2.99
C PHE A 3 -3.38 -28.82 4.05
N GLY A 4 -3.83 -28.75 5.30
CA GLY A 4 -3.19 -29.46 6.40
C GLY A 4 -4.04 -29.73 7.64
N GLY A 5 -5.37 -29.61 7.59
CA GLY A 5 -6.21 -30.04 8.72
C GLY A 5 -6.29 -29.08 9.93
N HIS A 6 -5.47 -28.02 9.99
CA HIS A 6 -5.34 -27.17 11.20
C HIS A 6 -5.89 -25.73 11.08
N GLY A 7 -6.63 -25.38 10.03
CA GLY A 7 -7.09 -24.00 9.77
C GLY A 7 -8.28 -23.49 10.59
N GLY A 8 -8.77 -24.25 11.59
CA GLY A 8 -10.00 -23.94 12.31
C GLY A 8 -11.28 -24.28 11.51
N SER A 9 -12.42 -24.42 12.21
CA SER A 9 -13.71 -24.83 11.64
C SER A 9 -14.33 -23.81 10.68
N LYS A 10 -13.82 -22.56 10.67
CA LYS A 10 -14.28 -21.45 9.82
C LYS A 10 -13.48 -21.27 8.52
N ALA A 11 -12.39 -22.00 8.29
CA ALA A 11 -11.52 -21.77 7.13
C ALA A 11 -11.90 -22.62 5.90
N GLY A 12 -12.22 -21.95 4.80
CA GLY A 12 -12.56 -22.56 3.51
C GLY A 12 -12.65 -21.53 2.37
N PHE A 13 -12.34 -21.94 1.14
CA PHE A 13 -12.48 -21.08 -0.05
C PHE A 13 -13.93 -20.66 -0.30
N ASP A 14 -14.90 -21.36 0.29
CA ASP A 14 -16.30 -20.97 0.27
C ASP A 14 -16.56 -19.62 0.94
N ASN A 15 -15.71 -19.17 1.88
CA ASN A 15 -15.85 -17.85 2.51
C ASN A 15 -15.80 -16.67 1.52
N LEU A 16 -15.18 -16.85 0.34
CA LEU A 16 -15.11 -15.82 -0.70
C LEU A 16 -16.46 -15.43 -1.29
N TRP A 17 -17.43 -16.35 -1.29
CA TRP A 17 -18.73 -16.17 -1.97
C TRP A 17 -19.94 -16.62 -1.15
N ARG A 18 -19.74 -17.34 -0.04
CA ARG A 18 -20.83 -17.88 0.79
C ARG A 18 -21.61 -16.81 1.56
N HIS A 19 -20.99 -15.67 1.83
CA HIS A 19 -21.60 -14.55 2.55
C HIS A 19 -22.13 -13.49 1.58
N GLY A 20 -23.15 -13.81 0.79
CA GLY A 20 -23.80 -12.85 -0.12
C GLY A 20 -23.28 -12.82 -1.56
N GLY A 21 -22.48 -13.81 -1.98
CA GLY A 21 -21.93 -13.89 -3.34
C GLY A 21 -20.73 -12.96 -3.56
N PHE A 22 -20.26 -12.86 -4.80
CA PHE A 22 -19.11 -12.03 -5.17
C PHE A 22 -19.38 -10.51 -5.02
N LEU A 23 -20.65 -10.10 -5.11
CA LEU A 23 -21.10 -8.71 -4.96
C LEU A 23 -22.10 -8.58 -3.80
N ALA A 24 -21.69 -8.98 -2.59
CA ALA A 24 -22.55 -8.99 -1.41
C ALA A 24 -23.15 -7.62 -1.05
N THR A 25 -22.44 -6.53 -1.34
CA THR A 25 -22.87 -5.14 -1.12
C THR A 25 -23.45 -4.47 -2.38
N GLY A 26 -23.64 -5.25 -3.45
CA GLY A 26 -24.15 -4.78 -4.74
C GLY A 26 -23.23 -3.78 -5.46
N TRP A 27 -23.75 -3.16 -6.52
CA TRP A 27 -23.03 -2.16 -7.32
C TRP A 27 -22.59 -0.94 -6.50
N HIS A 28 -23.38 -0.55 -5.50
CA HIS A 28 -23.04 0.58 -4.64
C HIS A 28 -21.76 0.31 -3.83
N GLY A 29 -21.65 -0.88 -3.23
CA GLY A 29 -20.46 -1.28 -2.51
C GLY A 29 -19.22 -1.41 -3.39
N LEU A 30 -19.37 -1.81 -4.65
CA LEU A 30 -18.29 -1.81 -5.63
C LEU A 30 -17.80 -0.39 -5.92
N VAL A 31 -18.70 0.57 -6.14
CA VAL A 31 -18.29 1.97 -6.40
C VAL A 31 -17.60 2.57 -5.17
N MET A 32 -18.09 2.32 -3.97
CA MET A 32 -17.45 2.78 -2.73
C MET A 32 -16.08 2.14 -2.51
N SER A 33 -15.93 0.84 -2.81
CA SER A 33 -14.63 0.15 -2.67
C SER A 33 -13.61 0.64 -3.70
N LEU A 34 -14.03 1.03 -4.91
CA LEU A 34 -13.15 1.67 -5.89
C LEU A 34 -12.52 2.95 -5.35
N ALA A 35 -13.26 3.77 -4.60
CA ALA A 35 -12.71 4.99 -3.99
C ALA A 35 -11.62 4.66 -2.95
N VAL A 36 -11.85 3.65 -2.11
CA VAL A 36 -10.86 3.18 -1.13
C VAL A 36 -9.63 2.58 -1.81
N ILE A 37 -9.84 1.82 -2.89
CA ILE A 37 -8.77 1.24 -3.72
C ILE A 37 -7.92 2.36 -4.34
N MET A 38 -8.56 3.37 -4.95
CA MET A 38 -7.85 4.51 -5.53
C MET A 38 -6.99 5.23 -4.50
N PHE A 39 -7.53 5.45 -3.31
CA PHE A 39 -6.77 6.05 -2.20
C PHE A 39 -5.59 5.16 -1.76
N SER A 40 -5.79 3.85 -1.67
CA SER A 40 -4.77 2.88 -1.24
C SER A 40 -3.60 2.75 -2.23
N PHE A 41 -3.85 3.02 -3.51
CA PHE A 41 -2.82 3.03 -4.57
C PHE A 41 -2.23 4.44 -4.84
N GLY A 42 -2.53 5.41 -3.97
CA GLY A 42 -1.82 6.70 -3.93
C GLY A 42 -0.31 6.48 -3.75
N GLY A 43 0.49 7.11 -4.59
CA GLY A 43 1.96 6.93 -4.61
C GLY A 43 2.52 6.27 -5.87
N LEU A 44 1.68 5.77 -6.78
CA LEU A 44 2.12 5.39 -8.14
C LEU A 44 2.69 6.59 -8.93
N GLU A 45 2.33 7.81 -8.54
CA GLU A 45 2.87 9.07 -9.06
C GLU A 45 4.39 9.21 -8.88
N LEU A 46 4.99 8.50 -7.91
CA LEU A 46 6.44 8.46 -7.72
C LEU A 46 7.16 7.87 -8.94
N ILE A 47 6.52 6.96 -9.68
CA ILE A 47 7.07 6.42 -10.94
C ILE A 47 7.23 7.55 -11.96
N GLY A 48 6.30 8.50 -12.01
CA GLY A 48 6.37 9.67 -12.89
C GLY A 48 7.44 10.68 -12.47
N ILE A 49 7.64 10.89 -11.17
CA ILE A 49 8.69 11.80 -10.67
C ILE A 49 10.08 11.19 -10.92
N THR A 50 10.24 9.91 -10.62
CA THR A 50 11.52 9.20 -10.81
C THR A 50 11.83 8.91 -12.27
N ALA A 51 10.83 8.91 -13.16
CA ALA A 51 11.03 8.81 -14.61
C ALA A 51 12.01 9.85 -15.14
N ALA A 52 11.97 11.08 -14.63
CA ALA A 52 12.86 12.16 -15.03
C ALA A 52 14.32 11.97 -14.57
N GLU A 53 14.53 11.13 -13.54
CA GLU A 53 15.85 10.83 -12.97
C GLU A 53 16.34 9.41 -13.35
N ALA A 54 15.52 8.61 -14.04
CA ALA A 54 15.83 7.22 -14.37
C ALA A 54 16.75 7.11 -15.60
N GLN A 55 17.73 6.20 -15.54
CA GLN A 55 18.52 5.82 -16.71
C GLN A 55 17.67 5.03 -17.71
N ASN A 56 17.70 5.44 -18.98
CA ASN A 56 16.94 4.83 -20.08
C ASN A 56 15.43 4.70 -19.80
N PRO A 57 14.71 5.83 -19.62
CA PRO A 57 13.32 5.84 -19.19
C PRO A 57 12.39 5.04 -20.12
N GLU A 58 12.66 5.04 -21.43
CA GLU A 58 11.89 4.28 -22.43
C GLU A 58 11.81 2.77 -22.17
N LYS A 59 12.82 2.19 -21.51
CA LYS A 59 12.85 0.75 -21.16
C LYS A 59 12.58 0.52 -19.68
N SER A 60 13.14 1.35 -18.82
CA SER A 60 13.08 1.19 -17.36
C SER A 60 11.67 1.42 -16.83
N ILE A 61 10.95 2.42 -17.36
CA ILE A 61 9.60 2.77 -16.86
C ILE A 61 8.58 1.69 -17.21
N PRO A 62 8.42 1.24 -18.48
CA PRO A 62 7.44 0.19 -18.79
C PRO A 62 7.71 -1.11 -18.03
N LYS A 63 8.99 -1.46 -17.87
CA LYS A 63 9.40 -2.65 -17.10
C LYS A 63 9.00 -2.50 -15.63
N ALA A 64 9.25 -1.35 -15.01
CA ALA A 64 8.89 -1.09 -13.63
C ALA A 64 7.37 -1.12 -13.42
N VAL A 65 6.60 -0.48 -14.32
CA VAL A 65 5.12 -0.49 -14.27
C VAL A 65 4.58 -1.93 -14.33
N ASN A 66 5.03 -2.73 -15.30
CA ASN A 66 4.59 -4.12 -15.41
C ASN A 66 4.96 -4.94 -14.16
N GLN A 67 6.17 -4.76 -13.62
CA GLN A 67 6.59 -5.44 -12.39
C GLN A 67 5.72 -5.06 -11.19
N VAL A 68 5.34 -3.79 -11.06
CA VAL A 68 4.44 -3.34 -9.99
C VAL A 68 3.08 -4.01 -10.10
N VAL A 69 2.49 -4.09 -11.31
CA VAL A 69 1.20 -4.77 -11.53
C VAL A 69 1.27 -6.23 -11.11
N TYR A 70 2.28 -6.99 -11.53
CA TYR A 70 2.44 -8.39 -11.12
C TYR A 70 2.62 -8.55 -9.61
N ARG A 71 3.36 -7.64 -8.97
CA ARG A 71 3.54 -7.65 -7.51
C ARG A 71 2.24 -7.37 -6.78
N ILE A 72 1.41 -6.45 -7.27
CA ILE A 72 0.07 -6.18 -6.69
C ILE A 72 -0.81 -7.42 -6.82
N LEU A 73 -0.88 -8.04 -8.00
CA LEU A 73 -1.68 -9.24 -8.19
C LEU A 73 -1.22 -10.38 -7.26
N LEU A 74 0.09 -10.62 -7.17
CA LEU A 74 0.61 -11.74 -6.40
C LEU A 74 0.55 -11.50 -4.88
N PHE A 75 1.05 -10.35 -4.41
CA PHE A 75 1.16 -10.10 -2.97
C PHE A 75 -0.12 -9.52 -2.38
N TYR A 76 -0.78 -8.58 -3.04
CA TYR A 76 -1.97 -7.93 -2.50
C TYR A 76 -3.23 -8.78 -2.73
N ILE A 77 -3.55 -9.09 -3.99
CA ILE A 77 -4.74 -9.91 -4.30
C ILE A 77 -4.58 -11.33 -3.76
N GLY A 78 -3.40 -11.94 -3.94
CA GLY A 78 -3.11 -13.27 -3.39
C GLY A 78 -3.24 -13.35 -1.87
N SER A 79 -2.72 -12.37 -1.12
CA SER A 79 -2.88 -12.36 0.34
C SER A 79 -4.33 -12.13 0.77
N LEU A 80 -5.08 -11.27 0.08
CA LEU A 80 -6.51 -11.07 0.34
C LEU A 80 -7.32 -12.35 0.11
N VAL A 81 -7.05 -13.09 -0.97
CA VAL A 81 -7.73 -14.37 -1.23
C VAL A 81 -7.47 -15.36 -0.09
N VAL A 82 -6.22 -15.52 0.31
CA VAL A 82 -5.86 -16.40 1.44
C VAL A 82 -6.50 -15.93 2.74
N LEU A 83 -6.50 -14.62 2.99
CA LEU A 83 -7.07 -13.99 4.18
C LEU A 83 -8.58 -14.24 4.27
N LEU A 84 -9.31 -13.96 3.19
CA LEU A 84 -10.76 -14.14 3.11
C LEU A 84 -11.15 -15.62 3.13
N ALA A 85 -10.30 -16.51 2.61
CA ALA A 85 -10.51 -17.96 2.73
C ALA A 85 -10.32 -18.45 4.18
N LEU A 86 -9.38 -17.87 4.93
CA LEU A 86 -9.13 -18.24 6.32
C LEU A 86 -10.17 -17.66 7.28
N TYR A 87 -10.66 -16.45 7.02
CA TYR A 87 -11.54 -15.73 7.93
C TYR A 87 -12.71 -15.07 7.19
N PRO A 88 -13.97 -15.35 7.58
CA PRO A 88 -15.14 -14.71 6.98
C PRO A 88 -15.05 -13.19 7.06
N TRP A 89 -15.25 -12.52 5.92
CA TRP A 89 -15.15 -11.06 5.83
C TRP A 89 -16.16 -10.32 6.72
N VAL A 90 -17.28 -10.96 7.04
CA VAL A 90 -18.33 -10.42 7.93
C VAL A 90 -17.88 -10.30 9.39
N ASP A 91 -16.89 -11.09 9.80
CA ASP A 91 -16.37 -11.11 11.18
C ASP A 91 -15.17 -10.14 11.35
N VAL A 92 -14.70 -9.50 10.27
CA VAL A 92 -13.55 -8.59 10.29
C VAL A 92 -13.96 -7.30 11.01
N LYS A 93 -13.43 -7.09 12.22
CA LYS A 93 -13.69 -5.89 13.03
C LYS A 93 -12.84 -4.71 12.55
N SER A 94 -13.42 -3.51 12.58
CA SER A 94 -12.77 -2.27 12.14
C SER A 94 -11.66 -1.75 13.07
N ASP A 95 -11.60 -2.26 14.32
CA ASP A 95 -10.75 -1.68 15.36
C ASP A 95 -9.27 -2.10 15.29
N SER A 96 -8.90 -3.07 14.43
CA SER A 96 -7.52 -3.55 14.32
C SER A 96 -7.19 -4.01 12.90
N SER A 97 -5.90 -4.08 12.56
CA SER A 97 -5.45 -4.57 11.25
C SER A 97 -5.96 -6.01 11.03
N PRO A 98 -6.73 -6.27 9.95
CA PRO A 98 -7.30 -7.59 9.67
C PRO A 98 -6.23 -8.68 9.60
N PHE A 99 -5.05 -8.35 9.08
CA PHE A 99 -3.91 -9.26 9.04
C PHE A 99 -3.49 -9.67 10.46
N VAL A 100 -3.27 -8.70 11.35
CA VAL A 100 -2.84 -8.97 12.73
C VAL A 100 -3.93 -9.75 13.49
N MET A 101 -5.19 -9.35 13.34
CA MET A 101 -6.33 -10.01 14.00
C MET A 101 -6.44 -11.49 13.65
N ILE A 102 -6.25 -11.84 12.37
CA ILE A 102 -6.38 -13.22 11.91
C ILE A 102 -5.23 -14.09 12.40
N PHE A 103 -3.99 -13.58 12.37
CA PHE A 103 -2.84 -14.35 12.88
C PHE A 103 -2.83 -14.48 14.40
N HIS A 104 -3.39 -13.52 15.13
CA HIS A 104 -3.61 -13.62 16.57
C HIS A 104 -4.66 -14.70 16.90
N ASN A 105 -5.70 -14.84 16.09
CA ASN A 105 -6.75 -15.87 16.26
C ASN A 105 -6.33 -17.28 15.81
N LEU A 106 -5.22 -17.41 15.07
CA LEU A 106 -4.63 -18.68 14.64
C LEU A 106 -3.57 -19.23 15.63
N ASP A 107 -3.60 -18.78 16.89
CA ASP A 107 -2.68 -19.18 17.99
C ASP A 107 -1.18 -18.95 17.71
N SER A 108 -0.83 -18.03 16.81
CA SER A 108 0.57 -17.72 16.49
C SER A 108 0.94 -16.28 16.81
N ASN A 109 1.09 -15.99 18.10
CA ASN A 109 1.48 -14.67 18.60
C ASN A 109 2.85 -14.20 18.06
N VAL A 110 3.74 -15.16 17.78
CA VAL A 110 5.05 -14.90 17.13
C VAL A 110 4.87 -14.37 15.70
N VAL A 111 3.98 -14.98 14.91
CA VAL A 111 3.72 -14.56 13.52
C VAL A 111 3.00 -13.21 13.49
N ALA A 112 2.05 -12.98 14.41
CA ALA A 112 1.36 -11.69 14.53
C ALA A 112 2.35 -10.54 14.85
N SER A 113 3.29 -10.77 15.78
CA SER A 113 4.32 -9.80 16.16
C SER A 113 5.30 -9.53 15.02
N ALA A 114 5.74 -10.57 14.32
CA ALA A 114 6.63 -10.43 13.16
C ALA A 114 5.97 -9.64 12.02
N LEU A 115 4.69 -9.89 11.74
CA LEU A 115 3.95 -9.13 10.74
C LEU A 115 3.76 -7.66 11.13
N ASN A 116 3.46 -7.38 12.41
CA ASN A 116 3.35 -6.01 12.88
C ASN A 116 4.69 -5.27 12.70
N PHE A 117 5.82 -5.91 13.02
CA PHE A 117 7.15 -5.35 12.77
C PHE A 117 7.38 -5.05 11.27
N VAL A 118 7.05 -5.99 10.38
CA VAL A 118 7.16 -5.78 8.92
C VAL A 118 6.29 -4.60 8.47
N ILE A 119 5.06 -4.50 8.97
CA ILE A 119 4.14 -3.39 8.65
C ILE A 119 4.71 -2.05 9.11
N LEU A 120 5.29 -1.98 10.31
CA LEU A 120 5.93 -0.76 10.82
C LEU A 120 7.13 -0.35 9.95
N VAL A 121 8.01 -1.30 9.59
CA VAL A 121 9.17 -1.03 8.73
C VAL A 121 8.72 -0.59 7.33
N ALA A 122 7.70 -1.24 6.77
CA ALA A 122 7.13 -0.85 5.48
C ALA A 122 6.52 0.56 5.54
N SER A 123 5.80 0.89 6.63
CA SER A 123 5.20 2.21 6.82
C SER A 123 6.27 3.29 6.89
N LEU A 124 7.36 3.07 7.64
CA LEU A 124 8.50 3.99 7.70
C LEU A 124 9.15 4.20 6.33
N SER A 125 9.26 3.14 5.51
CA SER A 125 9.80 3.23 4.14
C SER A 125 8.92 4.07 3.22
N VAL A 126 7.59 3.91 3.31
CA VAL A 126 6.63 4.72 2.56
C VAL A 126 6.69 6.18 3.00
N TYR A 127 6.73 6.46 4.30
CA TYR A 127 6.89 7.81 4.84
C TYR A 127 8.15 8.51 4.30
N ASN A 128 9.30 7.82 4.30
CA ASN A 128 10.54 8.39 3.77
C ASN A 128 10.41 8.76 2.28
N SER A 129 9.77 7.91 1.47
CA SER A 129 9.55 8.16 0.04
C SER A 129 8.54 9.29 -0.21
N GLY A 130 7.52 9.40 0.64
CA GLY A 130 6.52 10.48 0.60
C GLY A 130 7.14 11.84 0.91
N VAL A 131 7.90 11.94 2.00
CA VAL A 131 8.61 13.17 2.38
C VAL A 131 9.62 13.59 1.29
N TYR A 132 10.37 12.64 0.71
CA TYR A 132 11.27 12.91 -0.41
C TYR A 132 10.53 13.52 -1.62
N SER A 133 9.42 12.90 -2.02
CA SER A 133 8.65 13.30 -3.20
C SER A 133 7.98 14.66 -3.02
N ASN A 134 7.37 14.90 -1.86
CA ASN A 134 6.75 16.18 -1.53
C ASN A 134 7.78 17.32 -1.51
N SER A 135 8.96 17.06 -0.93
CA SER A 135 10.06 18.03 -0.90
C SER A 135 10.52 18.45 -2.30
N ARG A 136 10.61 17.48 -3.23
CA ARG A 136 10.98 17.72 -4.64
C ARG A 136 9.87 18.42 -5.42
N MET A 137 8.62 18.08 -5.17
CA MET A 137 7.47 18.73 -5.78
C MET A 137 7.38 20.21 -5.35
N LEU A 138 7.49 20.50 -4.05
CA LEU A 138 7.54 21.87 -3.51
C LEU A 138 8.74 22.66 -4.04
N PHE A 139 9.90 22.02 -4.15
CA PHE A 139 11.07 22.63 -4.79
C PHE A 139 10.78 23.00 -6.25
N GLY A 140 10.22 22.07 -7.05
CA GLY A 140 9.84 22.33 -8.44
C GLY A 140 8.86 23.50 -8.58
N LEU A 141 7.82 23.54 -7.73
CA LEU A 141 6.86 24.65 -7.69
C LEU A 141 7.53 26.00 -7.35
N SER A 142 8.52 25.99 -6.45
CA SER A 142 9.24 27.21 -6.06
C SER A 142 10.16 27.74 -7.16
N VAL A 143 10.78 26.86 -7.94
CA VAL A 143 11.58 27.22 -9.12
C VAL A 143 10.70 27.82 -10.22
N GLN A 144 9.48 27.31 -10.37
CA GLN A 144 8.48 27.84 -11.31
C GLN A 144 7.79 29.12 -10.81
N GLY A 145 8.08 29.58 -9.59
CA GLY A 145 7.49 30.79 -9.00
C GLY A 145 6.11 30.59 -8.36
N ASN A 146 5.58 29.36 -8.34
CA ASN A 146 4.28 28.99 -7.77
C ASN A 146 4.34 28.68 -6.26
N ALA A 147 5.54 28.66 -5.67
CA ALA A 147 5.76 28.51 -4.23
C ALA A 147 6.84 29.49 -3.73
N PRO A 148 6.91 29.78 -2.41
CA PRO A 148 7.86 30.75 -1.85
C PRO A 148 9.32 30.48 -2.25
N LYS A 149 10.04 31.52 -2.68
CA LYS A 149 11.43 31.42 -3.19
C LYS A 149 12.43 30.82 -2.20
N PHE A 150 12.14 30.82 -0.90
CA PHE A 150 13.02 30.20 0.10
C PHE A 150 13.01 28.66 0.01
N LEU A 151 11.97 28.05 -0.58
CA LEU A 151 11.88 26.60 -0.83
C LEU A 151 12.75 26.16 -2.01
N ALA A 152 13.19 27.09 -2.86
CA ALA A 152 14.12 26.83 -3.96
C ALA A 152 15.58 26.71 -3.49
N ARG A 153 15.86 26.87 -2.20
CA ARG A 153 17.21 26.74 -1.65
C ARG A 153 17.54 25.27 -1.38
N VAL A 154 18.61 24.79 -2.01
CA VAL A 154 19.19 23.47 -1.76
C VAL A 154 20.44 23.58 -0.88
N SER A 155 20.70 22.54 -0.08
CA SER A 155 21.96 22.40 0.65
C SER A 155 23.13 22.12 -0.30
N LYS A 156 24.37 22.18 0.23
CA LYS A 156 25.59 21.81 -0.52
C LYS A 156 25.57 20.37 -1.08
N ARG A 157 24.68 19.51 -0.56
CA ARG A 157 24.47 18.13 -1.02
C ARG A 157 23.32 17.98 -2.03
N GLY A 158 22.74 19.09 -2.51
CA GLY A 158 21.64 19.09 -3.47
C GLY A 158 20.25 18.78 -2.89
N VAL A 159 20.12 18.73 -1.55
CA VAL A 159 18.86 18.40 -0.87
C VAL A 159 18.09 19.69 -0.52
N PRO A 160 16.81 19.83 -0.88
CA PRO A 160 15.98 21.00 -0.54
C PRO A 160 15.49 20.94 0.92
N VAL A 161 16.37 21.31 1.86
CA VAL A 161 16.15 21.17 3.31
C VAL A 161 14.92 21.97 3.79
N ASN A 162 14.67 23.15 3.24
CA ASN A 162 13.52 23.98 3.63
C ASN A 162 12.19 23.33 3.24
N SER A 163 12.12 22.71 2.07
CA SER A 163 10.95 21.95 1.63
C SER A 163 10.76 20.68 2.45
N LEU A 164 11.86 20.07 2.88
CA LEU A 164 11.85 18.85 3.70
C LEU A 164 11.34 19.11 5.12
N ILE A 165 11.75 20.23 5.73
CA ILE A 165 11.24 20.67 7.04
C ILE A 165 9.75 21.04 6.97
N LEU A 166 9.28 21.60 5.84
CA LEU A 166 7.88 21.96 5.67
C LEU A 166 6.97 20.74 5.37
N SER A 167 7.55 19.66 4.83
CA SER A 167 6.81 18.47 4.36
C SER A 167 6.72 17.34 5.39
N GLY A 168 7.60 17.35 6.41
CA GLY A 168 7.61 16.38 7.50
C GLY A 168 6.81 16.88 8.69
#